data_AF-A2EJ24-F1
#
_entry.id   AF-A2EJ24-F1
#
_cell.length_a   1.000
_cell.length_b   1.000
_cell.length_c   1.000
_cell.angle_alpha   90.00
_cell.angle_beta   90.00
_cell.angle_gamma   90.00
#
_symmetry.space_group_name_H-M   'P 1'
#
loop_
_entity.id
_entity.type
_entity.pdbx_description
1 polymer ?
#
loop_
_entity_poly.entity_id
_entity_poly.type
_entity_poly.pdbx_seq_one_letter_code
_entity_poly.pdbx_strand_id
1 'polypeptide(L)'
;MGGESCSKVKAKGAYVTGLIKIKEVIDLFVYVGEKGKINSNSFNGIPQQVLISGGGATDIRLINNTTWYDFNSLKSRIMVAAGAGSGERLCGGDEGRLVGLSTDQKFTDSGKTQKNGTSGGTQQSGGLYGCDVVYQSCGASGKFGIGGSGYAAKDSGPSGGGGYYGGGGISWAGSASGGSSFISGYQDCDAIFENSTENQIYHSGKPFHYSGMYFTDGRMIDGQHEMPSTDLMSTEIGHEGNGYAIITCIACNAIYSCQMNIYLMKYFLITNYFIILS
;
A
#
# COMPACT_ATOMS: atom_id res chain seq x y z
N MET A 1 -25.08 10.09 -26.25
CA MET A 1 -24.68 10.32 -24.85
C MET A 1 -23.26 9.77 -24.74
N GLY A 2 -22.27 10.64 -24.94
CA GLY A 2 -20.86 10.25 -25.06
C GLY A 2 -20.23 10.21 -23.69
N GLY A 3 -19.81 9.01 -23.25
CA GLY A 3 -18.98 8.87 -22.06
C GLY A 3 -17.61 9.48 -22.31
N GLU A 4 -17.19 10.37 -21.42
CA GLU A 4 -15.82 10.88 -21.42
C GLU A 4 -14.86 9.70 -21.29
N SER A 5 -14.15 9.38 -22.37
CA SER A 5 -13.04 8.43 -22.28
C SER A 5 -11.93 9.10 -21.47
N CYS A 6 -11.53 8.42 -20.41
CA CYS A 6 -10.47 8.82 -19.48
C CYS A 6 -9.16 9.00 -20.24
N SER A 7 -8.87 10.22 -20.69
CA SER A 7 -7.57 10.57 -21.23
C SER A 7 -6.60 10.73 -20.05
N LYS A 8 -5.79 9.69 -19.82
CA LYS A 8 -4.58 9.64 -18.97
C LYS A 8 -4.77 9.45 -17.45
N VAL A 9 -4.38 8.26 -16.97
CA VAL A 9 -3.61 8.01 -15.72
C VAL A 9 -4.27 8.41 -14.39
N LYS A 10 -5.61 8.36 -14.24
CA LYS A 10 -6.22 8.60 -12.92
C LYS A 10 -6.64 7.30 -12.28
N ALA A 11 -5.86 6.90 -11.29
CA ALA A 11 -6.23 5.92 -10.29
C ALA A 11 -5.69 6.40 -8.95
N LYS A 12 -6.42 6.12 -7.86
CA LYS A 12 -6.22 6.77 -6.57
C LYS A 12 -5.84 5.78 -5.47
N GLY A 13 -4.93 6.22 -4.61
CA GLY A 13 -4.40 5.41 -3.50
C GLY A 13 -5.36 5.30 -2.33
N ALA A 14 -5.08 4.34 -1.45
CA ALA A 14 -5.85 4.06 -0.25
C ALA A 14 -5.59 5.06 0.88
N TYR A 15 -6.44 4.98 1.91
CA TYR A 15 -6.20 5.54 3.22
C TYR A 15 -6.31 4.46 4.31
N VAL A 16 -5.35 4.46 5.23
CA VAL A 16 -5.38 3.62 6.44
C VAL A 16 -5.06 4.45 7.67
N THR A 17 -5.67 4.10 8.80
CA THR A 17 -5.40 4.70 10.11
C THR A 17 -5.68 3.68 11.21
N GLY A 18 -5.16 3.94 12.40
CA GLY A 18 -5.43 3.16 13.60
C GLY A 18 -4.60 3.67 14.78
N LEU A 19 -4.98 3.22 15.97
CA LEU A 19 -4.28 3.53 17.22
C LEU A 19 -3.38 2.37 17.61
N ILE A 20 -2.14 2.67 17.98
CA ILE A 20 -1.20 1.65 18.46
C ILE A 20 -0.66 2.01 19.84
N LYS A 21 -0.61 1.01 20.72
CA LYS A 21 -0.04 1.15 22.06
C LYS A 21 1.42 0.71 22.06
N ILE A 22 2.33 1.65 22.27
CA ILE A 22 3.76 1.40 22.42
C ILE A 22 4.10 1.27 23.91
N LYS A 23 4.59 0.10 24.33
CA LYS A 23 4.91 -0.21 25.74
C LYS A 23 6.40 -0.09 26.07
N GLU A 24 7.23 -0.24 25.06
CA GLU A 24 8.70 -0.27 25.15
C GLU A 24 9.26 0.60 24.02
N VAL A 25 10.52 1.02 24.15
CA VAL A 25 11.19 1.81 23.11
C VAL A 25 11.27 0.95 21.83
N ILE A 26 10.82 1.52 20.72
CA ILE A 26 10.81 0.86 19.42
C ILE A 26 11.11 1.86 18.31
N ASP A 27 11.85 1.41 17.30
CA ASP A 27 12.06 2.15 16.06
C ASP A 27 10.96 1.79 15.04
N LEU A 28 10.34 2.81 14.47
CA LEU A 28 9.38 2.69 13.39
C LEU A 28 9.94 3.39 12.16
N PHE A 29 9.96 2.68 11.03
CA PHE A 29 10.43 3.21 9.76
C PHE A 29 9.27 3.47 8.82
N VAL A 30 9.12 4.70 8.37
CA VAL A 30 8.04 5.12 7.48
C VAL A 30 8.55 5.16 6.04
N TYR A 31 7.98 4.32 5.18
CA TYR A 31 8.26 4.29 3.75
C TYR A 31 7.10 4.96 3.02
N VAL A 32 7.36 6.11 2.40
CA VAL A 32 6.33 6.93 1.77
C VAL A 32 6.30 6.68 0.27
N GLY A 33 5.19 6.12 -0.22
CA GLY A 33 5.03 5.74 -1.62
C GLY A 33 4.95 6.95 -2.55
N GLU A 34 5.53 6.82 -3.74
CA GLU A 34 5.46 7.88 -4.75
C GLU A 34 4.24 7.74 -5.67
N LYS A 35 3.77 8.87 -6.22
CA LYS A 35 2.85 8.86 -7.35
C LYS A 35 3.47 8.10 -8.52
N GLY A 36 2.65 7.39 -9.28
CA GLY A 36 3.05 6.78 -10.55
C GLY A 36 3.66 7.79 -11.52
N LYS A 37 4.66 7.36 -12.28
CA LYS A 37 5.47 8.21 -13.18
C LYS A 37 5.52 7.61 -14.58
N ILE A 38 5.85 8.47 -15.55
CA ILE A 38 6.14 8.07 -16.93
C ILE A 38 7.66 7.94 -17.08
N ASN A 39 8.13 6.92 -17.79
CA ASN A 39 9.55 6.59 -18.04
C ASN A 39 10.39 6.40 -16.77
N SER A 40 9.77 6.04 -15.65
CA SER A 40 10.42 5.94 -14.36
C SER A 40 9.69 4.95 -13.45
N ASN A 41 10.40 4.40 -12.48
CA ASN A 41 9.81 3.65 -11.40
C ASN A 41 9.16 4.59 -10.37
N SER A 42 8.28 4.04 -9.54
CA SER A 42 7.75 4.72 -8.35
C SER A 42 8.30 4.04 -7.11
N PHE A 43 8.84 4.82 -6.18
CA PHE A 43 9.31 4.30 -4.90
C PHE A 43 8.17 3.60 -4.16
N ASN A 44 8.49 2.43 -3.58
CA ASN A 44 7.56 1.54 -2.91
C ASN A 44 6.37 1.05 -3.76
N GLY A 45 6.49 1.14 -5.09
CA GLY A 45 5.54 0.57 -6.04
C GLY A 45 6.18 -0.55 -6.84
N ILE A 46 7.21 -0.20 -7.61
CA ILE A 46 7.91 -1.13 -8.50
C ILE A 46 9.41 -0.83 -8.51
N PRO A 47 10.32 -1.81 -8.38
CA PRO A 47 11.75 -1.53 -8.32
C PRO A 47 12.38 -1.26 -9.69
N GLN A 48 11.83 -1.84 -10.76
CA GLN A 48 12.37 -1.69 -12.11
C GLN A 48 11.82 -0.44 -12.81
N GLN A 49 12.63 0.16 -13.68
CA GLN A 49 12.18 1.21 -14.58
C GLN A 49 11.16 0.66 -15.59
N VAL A 50 10.06 1.38 -15.75
CA VAL A 50 8.94 1.03 -16.62
C VAL A 50 8.46 2.27 -17.40
N LEU A 51 7.67 2.05 -18.46
CA LEU A 51 7.10 3.14 -19.25
C LEU A 51 6.08 3.94 -18.42
N ILE A 52 5.19 3.24 -17.70
CA ILE A 52 4.21 3.86 -16.81
C ILE A 52 4.16 3.03 -15.53
N SER A 53 4.58 3.62 -14.41
CA SER A 53 4.53 2.99 -13.09
C SER A 53 3.20 3.27 -12.39
N GLY A 54 2.71 2.29 -11.64
CA GLY A 54 1.64 2.47 -10.66
C GLY A 54 2.10 3.29 -9.45
N GLY A 55 1.19 3.64 -8.55
CA GLY A 55 1.53 4.30 -7.28
C GLY A 55 2.22 3.36 -6.30
N GLY A 56 3.13 3.90 -5.50
CA GLY A 56 3.75 3.18 -4.40
C GLY A 56 2.87 3.11 -3.16
N ALA A 57 3.04 2.07 -2.36
CA ALA A 57 2.41 1.97 -1.05
C ALA A 57 3.06 2.93 -0.05
N THR A 58 2.30 3.39 0.94
CA THR A 58 2.87 4.04 2.13
C THR A 58 2.72 3.11 3.31
N ASP A 59 3.81 2.80 4.00
CA ASP A 59 3.82 1.78 5.05
C ASP A 59 4.74 2.09 6.23
N ILE A 60 4.46 1.41 7.34
CA ILE A 60 5.25 1.45 8.58
C ILE A 60 5.90 0.08 8.78
N ARG A 61 7.22 0.07 8.99
CA ARG A 61 8.05 -1.13 9.14
C ARG A 61 8.79 -1.16 10.46
N LEU A 62 9.11 -2.38 10.88
CA LEU A 62 9.99 -2.64 12.03
C LEU A 62 11.46 -2.85 11.63
N ILE A 63 11.73 -3.09 10.35
CA ILE A 63 13.08 -3.31 9.82
C ILE A 63 13.37 -2.30 8.69
N ASN A 64 14.38 -1.47 8.90
CA ASN A 64 14.93 -0.58 7.88
C ASN A 64 15.87 -1.34 6.94
N ASN A 65 15.76 -1.03 5.66
CA ASN A 65 16.73 -1.42 4.64
C ASN A 65 16.83 -0.32 3.57
N THR A 66 18.03 -0.08 3.07
CA THR A 66 18.27 0.86 1.95
C THR A 66 17.60 0.40 0.66
N THR A 67 17.51 -0.92 0.46
CA THR A 67 16.73 -1.52 -0.61
C THR A 67 15.30 -1.67 -0.12
N TRP A 68 14.42 -0.74 -0.50
CA TRP A 68 13.04 -0.70 0.01
C TRP A 68 12.26 -1.99 -0.29
N TYR A 69 12.62 -2.73 -1.33
CA TYR A 69 11.97 -3.98 -1.73
C TYR A 69 12.65 -5.23 -1.16
N ASP A 70 13.56 -5.07 -0.19
CA ASP A 70 14.11 -6.20 0.57
C ASP A 70 12.98 -6.95 1.29
N PHE A 71 12.94 -8.28 1.13
CA PHE A 71 11.84 -9.10 1.65
C PHE A 71 11.74 -9.05 3.18
N ASN A 72 12.87 -9.00 3.90
CA ASN A 72 12.85 -8.93 5.37
C ASN A 72 12.31 -7.58 5.86
N SER A 73 12.63 -6.49 5.16
CA SER A 73 11.98 -5.20 5.41
C SER A 73 10.48 -5.25 5.07
N LEU A 74 10.11 -5.76 3.89
CA LEU A 74 8.71 -5.85 3.45
C LEU A 74 7.84 -6.70 4.37
N LYS A 75 8.33 -7.84 4.87
CA LYS A 75 7.54 -8.69 5.77
C LYS A 75 7.31 -8.05 7.14
N SER A 76 8.16 -7.08 7.53
CA SER A 76 8.05 -6.36 8.80
C SER A 76 7.04 -5.22 8.82
N ARG A 77 6.23 -5.08 7.75
CA ARG A 77 5.21 -4.05 7.61
C ARG A 77 4.03 -4.32 8.54
N ILE A 78 3.72 -3.37 9.42
CA ILE A 78 2.61 -3.46 10.38
C ILE A 78 1.36 -2.68 9.94
N MET A 79 1.51 -1.75 9.01
CA MET A 79 0.42 -0.98 8.39
C MET A 79 0.85 -0.57 6.98
N VAL A 80 -0.05 -0.71 6.01
CA VAL A 80 0.18 -0.46 4.58
C VAL A 80 -1.06 0.19 3.97
N ALA A 81 -0.91 1.42 3.48
CA ALA A 81 -1.84 2.05 2.53
C ALA A 81 -1.37 1.72 1.11
N ALA A 82 -2.16 0.98 0.36
CA ALA A 82 -1.75 0.56 -0.98
C ALA A 82 -1.85 1.68 -2.03
N GLY A 83 -1.01 1.56 -3.06
CA GLY A 83 -1.01 2.41 -4.23
C GLY A 83 -1.93 1.86 -5.33
N ALA A 84 -2.36 2.77 -6.19
CA ALA A 84 -3.20 2.44 -7.35
C ALA A 84 -2.38 1.89 -8.53
N GLY A 85 -3.04 1.14 -9.40
CA GLY A 85 -2.49 0.74 -10.70
C GLY A 85 -2.44 1.92 -11.67
N SER A 86 -1.62 1.80 -12.71
CA SER A 86 -1.55 2.81 -13.77
C SER A 86 -2.38 2.43 -15.00
N GLY A 87 -2.59 3.37 -15.90
CA GLY A 87 -3.33 3.15 -17.14
C GLY A 87 -2.66 3.82 -18.33
N GLU A 88 -2.69 3.14 -19.47
CA GLU A 88 -2.20 3.60 -20.76
C GLU A 88 -3.33 3.51 -21.78
N ARG A 89 -3.76 4.65 -22.32
CA ARG A 89 -4.96 4.78 -23.18
C ARG A 89 -6.29 4.39 -22.50
N LEU A 90 -6.23 3.84 -21.29
CA LEU A 90 -7.33 3.53 -20.37
C LEU A 90 -7.02 4.09 -18.96
N CYS A 91 -7.99 4.10 -18.04
CA CYS A 91 -7.71 4.43 -16.63
C CYS A 91 -6.99 3.24 -15.97
N GLY A 92 -6.22 3.48 -14.90
CA GLY A 92 -5.73 2.41 -14.03
C GLY A 92 -6.81 1.95 -13.04
N GLY A 93 -6.61 0.81 -12.40
CA GLY A 93 -7.41 0.36 -11.27
C GLY A 93 -7.02 1.10 -10.00
N ASP A 94 -8.00 1.71 -9.33
CA ASP A 94 -7.85 2.29 -7.99
C ASP A 94 -7.42 1.23 -6.95
N GLU A 95 -7.08 1.66 -5.75
CA GLU A 95 -6.93 0.73 -4.61
C GLU A 95 -8.31 0.26 -4.09
N GLY A 96 -8.42 -0.95 -3.52
CA GLY A 96 -9.70 -1.56 -3.09
C GLY A 96 -9.76 -2.13 -1.66
N ARG A 97 -8.98 -1.60 -0.71
CA ARG A 97 -8.84 -2.06 0.69
C ARG A 97 -8.17 -3.44 0.77
N LEU A 98 -8.92 -4.47 1.19
CA LEU A 98 -8.39 -5.82 1.37
C LEU A 98 -7.99 -6.47 0.04
N VAL A 99 -8.63 -6.04 -1.05
CA VAL A 99 -8.37 -6.50 -2.41
C VAL A 99 -8.28 -5.29 -3.31
N GLY A 100 -7.14 -5.06 -3.97
CA GLY A 100 -7.00 -3.98 -4.94
C GLY A 100 -8.06 -4.05 -6.04
N LEU A 101 -8.44 -2.91 -6.62
CA LEU A 101 -9.46 -2.93 -7.66
C LEU A 101 -8.89 -3.53 -8.95
N SER A 102 -9.58 -4.60 -9.36
CA SER A 102 -9.32 -5.30 -10.62
C SER A 102 -9.88 -4.49 -11.78
N THR A 103 -9.35 -4.73 -12.98
CA THR A 103 -9.80 -4.04 -14.19
C THR A 103 -10.00 -5.05 -15.31
N ASP A 104 -11.20 -5.08 -15.85
CA ASP A 104 -11.57 -5.85 -17.02
C ASP A 104 -11.50 -5.01 -18.31
N GLN A 105 -11.05 -3.75 -18.20
CA GLN A 105 -10.92 -2.86 -19.34
C GLN A 105 -9.84 -3.38 -20.29
N LYS A 106 -10.23 -3.61 -21.54
CA LYS A 106 -9.34 -4.12 -22.59
C LYS A 106 -9.17 -3.06 -23.67
N PHE A 107 -7.93 -2.69 -23.93
CA PHE A 107 -7.63 -1.81 -25.06
C PHE A 107 -7.67 -2.59 -26.39
N THR A 108 -8.25 -1.98 -27.42
CA THR A 108 -8.29 -2.52 -28.78
C THR A 108 -8.00 -1.40 -29.79
N ASP A 109 -7.05 -1.62 -30.70
CA ASP A 109 -6.74 -0.69 -31.79
C ASP A 109 -6.22 -1.43 -33.03
N SER A 110 -6.85 -1.19 -34.18
CA SER A 110 -6.37 -1.58 -35.52
C SER A 110 -5.84 -3.02 -35.63
N GLY A 111 -6.59 -3.99 -35.09
CA GLY A 111 -6.24 -5.42 -35.11
C GLY A 111 -5.41 -5.90 -33.92
N LYS A 112 -5.08 -5.02 -32.96
CA LYS A 112 -4.43 -5.33 -31.68
C LYS A 112 -5.45 -5.30 -30.57
N THR A 113 -5.45 -6.33 -29.72
CA THR A 113 -6.47 -6.52 -28.68
C THR A 113 -5.85 -7.17 -27.46
N GLN A 114 -6.13 -6.62 -26.28
CA GLN A 114 -5.79 -7.29 -25.03
C GLN A 114 -6.60 -8.57 -24.84
N LYS A 115 -5.92 -9.66 -24.48
CA LYS A 115 -6.52 -10.98 -24.24
C LYS A 115 -7.36 -10.97 -22.95
N ASN A 116 -6.81 -10.43 -21.88
CA ASN A 116 -7.39 -10.41 -20.54
C ASN A 116 -7.04 -9.11 -19.80
N GLY A 117 -7.87 -8.75 -18.83
CA GLY A 117 -7.58 -7.67 -17.88
C GLY A 117 -6.65 -8.14 -16.76
N THR A 118 -6.41 -7.26 -15.79
CA THR A 118 -5.58 -7.54 -14.60
C THR A 118 -6.44 -7.66 -13.35
N SER A 119 -5.93 -8.37 -12.34
CA SER A 119 -6.55 -8.37 -11.01
C SER A 119 -5.74 -7.55 -10.02
N GLY A 120 -6.41 -7.04 -8.99
CA GLY A 120 -5.75 -6.41 -7.86
C GLY A 120 -5.05 -7.41 -6.94
N GLY A 121 -4.13 -6.90 -6.13
CA GLY A 121 -3.52 -7.67 -5.05
C GLY A 121 -4.56 -8.07 -4.01
N THR A 122 -4.41 -9.22 -3.37
CA THR A 122 -5.29 -9.70 -2.31
C THR A 122 -4.56 -9.71 -0.97
N GLN A 123 -5.12 -10.30 0.07
CA GLN A 123 -4.40 -10.56 1.32
C GLN A 123 -3.43 -11.76 1.21
N GLN A 124 -3.52 -12.55 0.14
CA GLN A 124 -2.78 -13.82 0.04
C GLN A 124 -1.86 -13.94 -1.18
N SER A 125 -2.09 -13.11 -2.20
CA SER A 125 -1.38 -13.18 -3.46
C SER A 125 -1.37 -11.83 -4.18
N GLY A 126 -0.36 -11.63 -5.02
CA GLY A 126 -0.31 -10.50 -5.92
C GLY A 126 -1.31 -10.63 -7.07
N GLY A 127 -1.70 -9.47 -7.61
CA GLY A 127 -2.65 -9.39 -8.70
C GLY A 127 -2.13 -10.01 -9.98
N LEU A 128 -3.01 -10.68 -10.72
CA LEU A 128 -2.70 -11.36 -11.97
C LEU A 128 -2.52 -10.37 -13.11
N TYR A 129 -1.52 -10.64 -13.96
CA TYR A 129 -1.22 -9.84 -15.14
C TYR A 129 -2.21 -10.04 -16.29
N GLY A 130 -2.18 -9.10 -17.23
CA GLY A 130 -2.84 -9.21 -18.53
C GLY A 130 -1.85 -9.46 -19.67
N CYS A 131 -2.37 -9.93 -20.80
CA CYS A 131 -1.61 -10.21 -22.03
C CYS A 131 -2.24 -9.56 -23.25
N ASP A 132 -1.42 -9.37 -24.29
CA ASP A 132 -1.84 -8.95 -25.63
C ASP A 132 -1.93 -10.16 -26.58
N VAL A 133 -2.85 -10.09 -27.55
CA VAL A 133 -3.07 -11.15 -28.55
C VAL A 133 -2.05 -11.10 -29.70
N VAL A 134 -1.63 -9.90 -30.13
CA VAL A 134 -0.84 -9.72 -31.36
C VAL A 134 0.64 -9.94 -31.13
N TYR A 135 1.20 -9.33 -30.09
CA TYR A 135 2.59 -9.46 -29.71
C TYR A 135 2.86 -10.70 -28.84
N GLN A 136 1.80 -11.42 -28.45
CA GLN A 136 1.88 -12.60 -27.56
C GLN A 136 2.69 -12.32 -26.28
N SER A 137 2.62 -11.08 -25.79
CA SER A 137 3.37 -10.60 -24.64
C SER A 137 2.45 -10.42 -23.45
N CYS A 138 2.98 -10.63 -22.25
CA CYS A 138 2.24 -10.48 -20.99
C CYS A 138 2.97 -9.51 -20.07
N GLY A 139 2.22 -8.83 -19.21
CA GLY A 139 2.80 -8.19 -18.04
C GLY A 139 3.31 -9.22 -17.02
N ALA A 140 3.68 -8.74 -15.85
CA ALA A 140 4.00 -9.55 -14.69
C ALA A 140 2.96 -9.35 -13.59
N SER A 141 2.70 -10.42 -12.84
CA SER A 141 1.82 -10.34 -11.66
C SER A 141 2.50 -9.51 -10.59
N GLY A 142 1.69 -8.89 -9.74
CA GLY A 142 2.18 -8.35 -8.48
C GLY A 142 2.73 -9.47 -7.60
N LYS A 143 3.49 -9.07 -6.58
CA LYS A 143 4.05 -9.94 -5.55
C LYS A 143 3.84 -9.27 -4.18
N PHE A 144 4.30 -9.95 -3.13
CA PHE A 144 4.31 -9.38 -1.80
C PHE A 144 5.13 -8.08 -1.79
N GLY A 145 4.48 -6.96 -1.47
CA GLY A 145 5.11 -5.65 -1.42
C GLY A 145 5.36 -4.94 -2.74
N ILE A 146 5.15 -5.58 -3.89
CA ILE A 146 5.64 -5.10 -5.18
C ILE A 146 4.55 -5.21 -6.24
N GLY A 147 4.30 -4.12 -6.96
CA GLY A 147 3.39 -4.08 -8.10
C GLY A 147 3.92 -4.86 -9.31
N GLY A 148 3.01 -5.40 -10.11
CA GLY A 148 3.33 -6.11 -11.34
C GLY A 148 3.81 -5.15 -12.42
N SER A 149 4.85 -5.53 -13.16
CA SER A 149 5.36 -4.75 -14.28
C SER A 149 4.54 -4.99 -15.55
N GLY A 150 4.69 -4.10 -16.53
CA GLY A 150 4.41 -4.49 -17.92
C GLY A 150 5.49 -5.44 -18.50
N TYR A 151 5.59 -5.53 -19.83
CA TYR A 151 6.45 -6.54 -20.50
C TYR A 151 7.95 -6.18 -20.61
N ALA A 152 8.30 -4.93 -20.97
CA ALA A 152 9.69 -4.52 -21.23
C ALA A 152 9.98 -3.05 -20.88
N ALA A 153 11.19 -2.71 -20.40
CA ALA A 153 11.51 -1.40 -19.80
C ALA A 153 11.25 -0.14 -20.66
N LYS A 154 11.21 -0.24 -21.99
CA LYS A 154 11.01 0.91 -22.91
C LYS A 154 9.62 0.98 -23.55
N ASP A 155 8.82 -0.08 -23.47
CA ASP A 155 7.45 -0.16 -23.99
C ASP A 155 6.67 -1.24 -23.23
N SER A 156 6.57 -1.07 -21.91
CA SER A 156 6.07 -2.12 -21.03
C SER A 156 4.55 -2.23 -21.03
N GLY A 157 3.83 -1.16 -21.34
CA GLY A 157 2.47 -0.97 -20.82
C GLY A 157 2.47 -0.53 -19.34
N PRO A 158 1.28 -0.32 -18.76
CA PRO A 158 1.12 0.13 -17.39
C PRO A 158 1.43 -0.94 -16.35
N SER A 159 1.92 -0.49 -15.20
CA SER A 159 2.27 -1.33 -14.05
C SER A 159 1.24 -1.23 -12.92
N GLY A 160 1.11 -2.30 -12.15
CA GLY A 160 0.23 -2.36 -10.99
C GLY A 160 0.74 -1.53 -9.82
N GLY A 161 -0.16 -1.21 -8.89
CA GLY A 161 0.16 -0.47 -7.68
C GLY A 161 0.87 -1.33 -6.63
N GLY A 162 1.71 -0.69 -5.80
CA GLY A 162 2.28 -1.31 -4.62
C GLY A 162 1.22 -1.58 -3.55
N GLY A 163 1.52 -2.46 -2.59
CA GLY A 163 0.60 -2.78 -1.49
C GLY A 163 1.17 -3.85 -0.57
N TYR A 164 0.37 -4.36 0.35
CA TYR A 164 0.69 -5.58 1.09
C TYR A 164 0.98 -6.71 0.11
N TYR A 165 0.09 -6.88 -0.86
CA TYR A 165 0.39 -7.46 -2.16
C TYR A 165 0.13 -6.44 -3.27
N GLY A 166 1.02 -6.36 -4.26
CA GLY A 166 0.84 -5.46 -5.40
C GLY A 166 -0.17 -5.95 -6.41
N GLY A 167 -0.72 -5.04 -7.20
CA GLY A 167 -1.63 -5.35 -8.31
C GLY A 167 -0.94 -5.88 -9.55
N GLY A 168 -1.69 -6.46 -10.49
CA GLY A 168 -1.15 -6.98 -11.74
C GLY A 168 -0.83 -5.88 -12.75
N GLY A 169 0.25 -6.07 -13.52
CA GLY A 169 0.62 -5.21 -14.66
C GLY A 169 0.14 -5.77 -16.00
N ILE A 170 0.22 -4.95 -17.05
CA ILE A 170 -0.24 -5.36 -18.38
C ILE A 170 0.70 -4.86 -19.48
N SER A 171 0.84 -5.68 -20.53
CA SER A 171 1.70 -5.35 -21.66
C SER A 171 1.09 -4.31 -22.59
N TRP A 172 1.97 -3.56 -23.27
CA TRP A 172 1.69 -2.64 -24.38
C TRP A 172 0.79 -1.44 -24.06
N ALA A 173 -0.50 -1.64 -23.80
CA ALA A 173 -1.45 -0.56 -23.57
C ALA A 173 -2.68 -1.12 -22.88
N GLY A 174 -3.08 -0.57 -21.72
CA GLY A 174 -4.37 -0.90 -21.11
C GLY A 174 -4.49 -0.41 -19.68
N SER A 175 -5.07 -1.24 -18.82
CA SER A 175 -5.33 -0.91 -17.41
C SER A 175 -4.63 -1.91 -16.50
N ALA A 176 -3.83 -1.42 -15.56
CA ALA A 176 -3.20 -2.22 -14.51
C ALA A 176 -3.93 -2.01 -13.18
N SER A 177 -3.84 -2.96 -12.25
CA SER A 177 -4.65 -2.96 -11.02
C SER A 177 -3.94 -2.40 -9.79
N GLY A 178 -4.73 -1.98 -8.79
CA GLY A 178 -4.22 -1.54 -7.49
C GLY A 178 -3.69 -2.68 -6.61
N GLY A 179 -2.88 -2.32 -5.62
CA GLY A 179 -2.46 -3.24 -4.55
C GLY A 179 -3.55 -3.43 -3.48
N SER A 180 -3.27 -4.28 -2.50
CA SER A 180 -4.09 -4.43 -1.28
C SER A 180 -3.47 -3.70 -0.09
N SER A 181 -4.30 -3.06 0.72
CA SER A 181 -3.90 -2.50 2.01
C SER A 181 -3.82 -3.57 3.11
N PHE A 182 -3.14 -3.25 4.20
CA PHE A 182 -3.02 -4.12 5.37
C PHE A 182 -2.91 -3.27 6.64
N ILE A 183 -3.59 -3.69 7.71
CA ILE A 183 -3.43 -3.09 9.03
C ILE A 183 -3.38 -4.26 10.01
N SER A 184 -2.28 -4.38 10.76
CA SER A 184 -2.23 -5.45 11.74
C SER A 184 -3.32 -5.27 12.80
N GLY A 185 -4.09 -6.33 13.07
CA GLY A 185 -5.24 -6.34 13.98
C GLY A 185 -6.58 -5.96 13.32
N TYR A 186 -6.57 -5.50 12.06
CA TYR A 186 -7.80 -5.16 11.34
C TYR A 186 -8.48 -6.42 10.79
N GLN A 187 -9.81 -6.46 10.87
CA GLN A 187 -10.59 -7.62 10.47
C GLN A 187 -10.31 -8.01 9.01
N ASP A 188 -10.29 -9.32 8.73
CA ASP A 188 -10.09 -9.94 7.41
C ASP A 188 -8.71 -9.70 6.76
N CYS A 189 -7.79 -8.99 7.42
CA CYS A 189 -6.38 -8.99 7.04
C CYS A 189 -5.73 -10.35 7.33
N ASP A 190 -4.77 -10.76 6.50
CA ASP A 190 -4.02 -12.01 6.64
C ASP A 190 -2.53 -11.72 6.82
N ALA A 191 -2.06 -11.76 8.06
CA ALA A 191 -0.64 -11.59 8.37
C ALA A 191 0.14 -12.85 7.99
N ILE A 192 1.43 -12.68 7.69
CA ILE A 192 2.34 -13.78 7.40
C ILE A 192 3.18 -14.15 8.62
N PHE A 193 3.67 -15.39 8.68
CA PHE A 193 4.60 -15.82 9.71
C PHE A 193 6.01 -15.26 9.47
N GLU A 194 6.75 -15.05 10.57
CA GLU A 194 8.13 -14.53 10.54
C GLU A 194 9.08 -15.41 9.70
N ASN A 195 8.85 -16.72 9.68
CA ASN A 195 9.65 -17.69 8.92
C ASN A 195 9.35 -17.69 7.41
N SER A 196 8.47 -16.82 6.91
CA SER A 196 8.24 -16.63 5.48
C SER A 196 9.51 -16.16 4.77
N THR A 197 9.62 -16.54 3.49
CA THR A 197 10.66 -16.10 2.56
C THR A 197 10.03 -15.59 1.27
N GLU A 198 10.80 -14.89 0.43
CA GLU A 198 10.30 -14.37 -0.85
C GLU A 198 9.69 -15.45 -1.75
N ASN A 199 10.26 -16.67 -1.70
CA ASN A 199 9.81 -17.80 -2.52
C ASN A 199 8.74 -18.66 -1.84
N GLN A 200 8.49 -18.46 -0.55
CA GLN A 200 7.55 -19.26 0.23
C GLN A 200 6.98 -18.45 1.38
N ILE A 201 5.77 -17.93 1.18
CA ILE A 201 5.04 -17.13 2.18
C ILE A 201 4.06 -18.04 2.91
N TYR A 202 4.11 -18.03 4.24
CA TYR A 202 3.20 -18.76 5.09
C TYR A 202 2.19 -17.80 5.72
N HIS A 203 0.95 -17.87 5.26
CA HIS A 203 -0.18 -17.10 5.79
C HIS A 203 -0.63 -17.65 7.14
N SER A 204 -0.93 -16.76 8.07
CA SER A 204 -1.35 -17.12 9.43
C SER A 204 -2.86 -17.34 9.53
N GLY A 205 -3.63 -16.86 8.56
CA GLY A 205 -5.09 -16.82 8.60
C GLY A 205 -5.64 -15.85 9.66
N LYS A 206 -4.79 -14.96 10.17
CA LYS A 206 -5.09 -14.03 11.27
C LYS A 206 -4.51 -12.64 10.97
N PRO A 207 -5.10 -11.55 11.49
CA PRO A 207 -4.65 -10.21 11.16
C PRO A 207 -3.44 -9.72 11.98
N PHE A 208 -2.91 -10.54 12.89
CA PHE A 208 -1.88 -10.10 13.83
C PHE A 208 -0.47 -10.35 13.28
N HIS A 209 0.31 -9.28 13.14
CA HIS A 209 1.68 -9.33 12.65
C HIS A 209 2.53 -10.14 13.64
N TYR A 210 3.50 -10.91 13.11
CA TYR A 210 4.29 -11.86 13.92
C TYR A 210 5.04 -11.23 15.09
N SER A 211 5.32 -9.92 15.04
CA SER A 211 5.90 -9.15 16.16
C SER A 211 4.99 -9.02 17.40
N GLY A 212 3.70 -9.30 17.26
CA GLY A 212 2.68 -9.00 18.28
C GLY A 212 2.18 -7.54 18.31
N MET A 213 2.74 -6.64 17.49
CA MET A 213 2.21 -5.29 17.30
C MET A 213 0.95 -5.29 16.44
N TYR A 214 -0.05 -4.51 16.85
CA TYR A 214 -1.31 -4.35 16.13
C TYR A 214 -1.97 -3.01 16.47
N PHE A 215 -2.93 -2.62 15.65
CA PHE A 215 -3.70 -1.40 15.79
C PHE A 215 -5.12 -1.72 16.27
N THR A 216 -5.69 -0.80 17.05
CA THR A 216 -7.11 -0.73 17.37
C THR A 216 -7.75 0.44 16.62
N ASP A 217 -9.08 0.48 16.57
CA ASP A 217 -9.84 1.55 15.90
C ASP A 217 -9.38 1.80 14.46
N GLY A 218 -8.97 0.71 13.80
CA GLY A 218 -8.46 0.75 12.45
C GLY A 218 -9.55 1.17 11.47
N ARG A 219 -9.18 2.02 10.51
CA ARG A 219 -10.02 2.30 9.33
C ARG A 219 -9.18 2.10 8.08
N MET A 220 -9.80 1.50 7.08
CA MET A 220 -9.23 1.29 5.75
C MET A 220 -10.27 1.82 4.76
N ILE A 221 -9.88 2.70 3.84
CA ILE A 221 -10.76 3.32 2.84
C ILE A 221 -10.09 3.17 1.48
N ASP A 222 -10.85 2.70 0.48
CA ASP A 222 -10.35 2.53 -0.90
C ASP A 222 -10.23 3.86 -1.65
N GLY A 223 -9.58 3.80 -2.82
CA GLY A 223 -9.37 4.96 -3.69
C GLY A 223 -10.63 5.53 -4.34
N GLN A 224 -11.81 4.93 -4.14
CA GLN A 224 -13.08 5.38 -4.73
C GLN A 224 -14.00 6.08 -3.73
N HIS A 225 -13.63 6.10 -2.45
CA HIS A 225 -14.42 6.69 -1.39
C HIS A 225 -13.77 7.94 -0.80
N GLU A 226 -14.61 8.74 -0.14
CA GLU A 226 -14.20 9.94 0.57
C GLU A 226 -13.32 9.61 1.78
N MET A 227 -12.21 10.31 1.91
CA MET A 227 -11.24 10.15 2.99
C MET A 227 -10.57 11.50 3.33
N PRO A 228 -9.90 11.62 4.49
CA PRO A 228 -9.26 12.87 4.89
C PRO A 228 -8.17 13.31 3.89
N SER A 229 -8.11 14.61 3.61
CA SER A 229 -6.99 15.22 2.87
C SER A 229 -5.70 15.23 3.70
N THR A 230 -4.57 15.47 3.04
CA THR A 230 -3.23 15.44 3.68
C THR A 230 -3.04 16.50 4.77
N ASP A 231 -3.79 17.60 4.74
CA ASP A 231 -3.80 18.65 5.76
C ASP A 231 -4.81 18.39 6.89
N LEU A 232 -5.62 17.32 6.78
CA LEU A 232 -6.71 16.96 7.69
C LEU A 232 -7.79 18.04 7.86
N MET A 233 -7.84 19.04 6.98
CA MET A 233 -8.80 20.15 7.05
C MET A 233 -10.02 19.94 6.14
N SER A 234 -9.94 18.96 5.23
CA SER A 234 -10.99 18.65 4.27
C SER A 234 -11.00 17.16 3.92
N THR A 235 -11.75 16.79 2.90
CA THR A 235 -11.83 15.43 2.37
C THR A 235 -11.49 15.41 0.88
N GLU A 236 -11.00 14.26 0.42
CA GLU A 236 -10.78 13.93 -0.99
C GLU A 236 -11.39 12.56 -1.32
N ILE A 237 -11.80 12.34 -2.57
CA ILE A 237 -12.21 11.00 -3.04
C ILE A 237 -10.95 10.29 -3.46
N GLY A 238 -10.43 9.35 -2.67
CA GLY A 238 -9.14 8.68 -2.93
C GLY A 238 -7.95 9.62 -3.01
N HIS A 239 -6.73 9.11 -2.83
CA HIS A 239 -5.55 9.97 -2.78
C HIS A 239 -4.95 10.16 -4.16
N GLU A 240 -4.83 11.41 -4.62
CA GLU A 240 -4.03 11.77 -5.79
C GLU A 240 -2.75 12.49 -5.37
N GLY A 241 -1.60 11.82 -5.53
CA GLY A 241 -0.33 12.44 -5.15
C GLY A 241 0.72 11.41 -4.74
N ASN A 242 1.81 11.93 -4.18
CA ASN A 242 2.71 11.12 -3.39
C ASN A 242 2.04 10.83 -2.06
N GLY A 243 2.24 9.63 -1.52
CA GLY A 243 1.73 9.26 -0.22
C GLY A 243 2.23 10.16 0.90
N TYR A 244 1.64 9.97 2.06
CA TYR A 244 1.97 10.72 3.27
C TYR A 244 1.67 9.86 4.50
N ALA A 245 2.29 10.20 5.62
CA ALA A 245 2.02 9.58 6.91
C ALA A 245 1.98 10.66 7.98
N ILE A 246 0.99 10.58 8.88
CA ILE A 246 0.83 11.48 10.01
C ILE A 246 0.84 10.63 11.27
N ILE A 247 1.73 10.96 12.21
CA ILE A 247 1.87 10.28 13.49
C ILE A 247 1.66 11.31 14.59
N THR A 248 0.69 11.05 15.47
CA THR A 248 0.32 11.95 16.57
C THR A 248 0.36 11.18 17.90
N CYS A 249 1.04 11.70 18.92
CA CYS A 249 0.90 11.16 20.27
C CYS A 249 -0.44 11.60 20.87
N ILE A 250 -1.32 10.63 21.16
CA ILE A 250 -2.63 10.89 21.80
C ILE A 250 -2.50 10.88 23.31
N ALA A 251 -1.76 9.92 23.87
CA ALA A 251 -1.52 9.80 25.30
C ALA A 251 -0.10 9.27 25.52
N CYS A 252 0.78 10.17 25.95
CA CYS A 252 2.14 9.83 26.33
C CYS A 252 2.14 9.66 27.86
N ASN A 253 2.22 8.44 28.37
CA ASN A 253 2.59 8.22 29.77
C ASN A 253 4.06 8.65 29.89
N ALA A 254 4.30 9.91 30.23
CA ALA A 254 5.63 10.42 30.50
C ALA A 254 6.17 9.65 31.73
N ILE A 255 6.97 8.61 31.48
CA ILE A 255 7.81 8.04 32.53
C ILE A 255 8.92 9.06 32.73
N TYR A 256 8.69 10.02 33.64
CA TYR A 256 9.75 10.86 34.16
C TYR A 256 10.72 9.95 34.92
N SER A 257 11.77 9.47 34.26
CA SER A 257 12.95 8.94 34.95
C SER A 257 13.76 10.13 35.48
N CYS A 258 13.20 10.86 36.44
CA CYS A 258 14.07 11.64 37.31
C CYS A 258 14.92 10.61 38.08
N GLN A 259 16.18 10.43 37.69
CA GLN A 259 17.18 9.93 38.61
C GLN A 259 17.36 10.97 39.72
N MET A 260 16.41 11.03 40.65
CA MET A 260 16.62 11.68 41.93
C MET A 260 17.47 10.73 42.76
N ASN A 261 18.78 10.90 42.65
CA ASN A 261 19.66 10.37 43.66
C ASN A 261 19.64 11.32 44.86
N ILE A 262 19.43 10.72 46.03
CA ILE A 262 19.65 11.23 47.41
C ILE A 262 18.38 11.72 48.15
N TYR A 263 17.83 10.76 48.91
CA TYR A 263 17.17 10.81 50.23
C TYR A 263 15.96 11.75 50.47
N LEU A 264 14.86 11.11 50.91
CA LEU A 264 13.59 11.66 51.41
C LEU A 264 12.64 12.32 50.39
N MET A 265 11.63 11.57 49.95
CA MET A 265 10.24 11.82 50.42
C MET A 265 9.28 10.75 49.88
N LYS A 266 8.54 10.12 50.79
CA LYS A 266 7.26 9.49 50.50
C LYS A 266 6.34 10.54 49.88
N TYR A 267 5.74 10.29 48.72
CA TYR A 267 4.31 10.47 48.46
C TYR A 267 3.99 9.95 47.05
N PHE A 268 3.20 8.89 47.00
CA PHE A 268 2.48 8.42 45.82
C PHE A 268 1.41 9.46 45.44
N LEU A 269 1.33 9.85 44.17
CA LEU A 269 0.12 10.45 43.59
C LEU A 269 -0.05 9.94 42.16
N ILE A 270 -0.95 8.97 42.01
CA ILE A 270 -1.55 8.61 40.73
C ILE A 270 -2.58 9.70 40.43
N THR A 271 -2.37 10.47 39.36
CA THR A 271 -3.45 11.28 38.78
C THR A 271 -3.69 10.81 37.35
N ASN A 272 -4.77 10.04 37.18
CA ASN A 272 -5.38 9.78 35.89
C ASN A 272 -6.03 11.10 35.43
N TYR A 273 -5.56 11.68 34.33
CA TYR A 273 -6.33 12.69 33.60
C TYR A 273 -6.90 12.05 32.34
N PHE A 274 -8.22 11.87 32.33
CA PHE A 274 -9.00 11.73 31.12
C PHE A 274 -9.26 13.14 30.58
N ILE A 275 -8.88 13.41 29.34
CA ILE A 275 -9.42 14.55 28.58
C ILE A 275 -10.06 13.96 27.33
N ILE A 276 -11.39 13.93 27.36
CA ILE A 276 -12.26 13.83 26.19
C ILE A 276 -12.24 15.20 25.54
N LEU A 277 -11.87 15.27 24.26
CA LEU A 277 -12.20 16.40 23.40
C LEU A 277 -12.78 15.84 22.09
N SER A 278 -13.89 16.47 21.72
CA SER A 278 -14.84 16.21 20.63
C SER A 278 -14.26 15.74 19.31
#